data_AF-A0A7K3WL37-F1
#
_entry.id   AF-A0A7K3WL37-F1
#
_cell.length_a   1.000
_cell.length_b   1.000
_cell.length_c   1.000
_cell.angle_alpha   90.00
_cell.angle_beta   90.00
_cell.angle_gamma   90.00
#
_symmetry.space_group_name_H-M   'P 1'
#
loop_
_entity.id
_entity.type
_entity.pdbx_description
1 polymer ?
#
loop_
_entity_poly.entity_id
_entity_poly.type
_entity_poly.pdbx_seq_one_letter_code
_entity_poly.pdbx_strand_id
1 'polypeptide(L)'
;MTIFSSLPSQVIFDFNKHSAIQDWIIVDDVVMGGESAGTFKLNADGFGVFEGNISLANNGGFSSVRYQFEKTSVKGFTKISIKLRGDGKNYQFRIKANSGDYYSYIAPFSTSGEWQEIEIPLKDMYPSYRGRRLDQPNFSAESIEEITFLIGNKKNEQFKLLIDKIELK
;
A
#
# COMPACT_ATOMS: atom_id res chain seq x y z
N MET A 1 4.35 33.02 -22.27
CA MET A 1 5.27 31.89 -22.00
C MET A 1 4.75 31.19 -20.76
N THR A 2 3.91 30.18 -20.92
CA THR A 2 3.31 29.46 -19.79
C THR A 2 4.36 28.53 -19.23
N ILE A 3 4.91 28.89 -18.07
CA ILE A 3 5.86 28.02 -17.35
C ILE A 3 5.01 26.89 -16.77
N PHE A 4 5.08 25.71 -17.37
CA PHE A 4 4.61 24.48 -16.72
C PHE A 4 5.60 24.17 -15.60
N SER A 5 5.33 24.65 -14.39
CA SER A 5 6.00 24.12 -13.21
C SER A 5 5.53 22.67 -13.03
N SER A 6 6.43 21.71 -13.20
CA SER A 6 6.19 20.35 -12.72
C SER A 6 5.88 20.43 -11.23
N LEU A 7 4.75 19.89 -10.79
CA LEU A 7 4.49 19.73 -9.36
C LEU A 7 5.67 18.97 -8.74
N PRO A 8 6.15 19.38 -7.56
CA PRO A 8 7.20 18.64 -6.87
C PRO A 8 6.73 17.20 -6.67
N SER A 9 7.60 16.23 -6.96
CA SER A 9 7.36 14.83 -6.59
C SER A 9 8.54 14.27 -5.81
N GLN A 10 8.24 13.38 -4.88
CA GLN A 10 9.25 12.69 -4.09
C GLN A 10 8.99 11.18 -4.11
N VAL A 11 9.94 10.43 -4.66
CA VAL A 11 9.86 8.98 -4.76
C VAL A 11 9.96 8.36 -3.37
N ILE A 12 9.01 7.49 -3.04
CA ILE A 12 9.07 6.59 -1.87
C ILE A 12 9.73 5.28 -2.29
N PHE A 13 9.30 4.73 -3.43
CA PHE A 13 9.90 3.53 -4.01
C PHE A 13 9.72 3.51 -5.54
N ASP A 14 10.79 3.15 -6.26
CA ASP A 14 10.80 3.00 -7.71
C ASP A 14 11.28 1.59 -8.05
N PHE A 15 10.36 0.75 -8.55
CA PHE A 15 10.64 -0.64 -8.86
C PHE A 15 11.36 -0.75 -10.20
N ASN A 16 12.51 -1.42 -10.19
CA ASN A 16 13.25 -1.80 -11.37
C ASN A 16 13.97 -3.14 -11.11
N LYS A 17 14.66 -3.65 -12.14
CA LYS A 17 15.35 -4.95 -12.10
C LYS A 17 16.45 -5.07 -11.04
N HIS A 18 16.90 -3.95 -10.48
CA HIS A 18 17.95 -3.87 -9.47
C HIS A 18 17.45 -3.35 -8.12
N SER A 19 16.14 -3.13 -7.96
CA SER A 19 15.60 -2.64 -6.69
C SER A 19 15.84 -3.64 -5.56
N ALA A 20 16.30 -3.12 -4.43
CA ALA A 20 16.44 -3.87 -3.20
C ALA A 20 15.05 -4.01 -2.55
N ILE A 21 14.47 -5.22 -2.56
CA ILE A 21 13.12 -5.48 -2.03
C ILE A 21 13.11 -6.26 -0.71
N GLN A 22 14.26 -6.48 -0.08
CA GLN A 22 14.38 -7.28 1.15
C GLN A 22 13.61 -6.70 2.35
N ASP A 23 13.36 -5.38 2.35
CA ASP A 23 12.65 -4.69 3.42
C ASP A 23 11.12 -4.69 3.19
N TRP A 24 10.64 -5.31 2.11
CA TRP A 24 9.22 -5.58 1.90
C TRP A 24 8.81 -6.86 2.61
N ILE A 25 7.94 -6.74 3.61
CA ILE A 25 7.58 -7.83 4.51
C ILE A 25 6.11 -8.22 4.31
N ILE A 26 5.88 -9.51 4.05
CA ILE A 26 4.53 -10.10 4.03
C ILE A 26 4.00 -10.25 5.46
N VAL A 27 2.74 -9.88 5.65
CA VAL A 27 1.99 -10.11 6.88
C VAL A 27 0.63 -10.68 6.52
N ASP A 28 0.43 -11.95 6.88
CA ASP A 28 -0.79 -12.72 6.64
C ASP A 28 -1.54 -13.01 7.95
N ASP A 29 -2.72 -13.61 7.85
CA ASP A 29 -3.61 -13.93 8.98
C ASP A 29 -3.22 -15.18 9.79
N VAL A 30 -2.07 -15.79 9.48
CA VAL A 30 -1.58 -17.05 10.06
C VAL A 30 -1.42 -17.03 11.58
N VAL A 31 -1.12 -15.88 12.19
CA VAL A 31 -0.98 -15.75 13.67
C VAL A 31 -2.30 -16.07 14.38
N MET A 32 -3.44 -15.84 13.72
CA MET A 32 -4.76 -16.16 14.24
C MET A 32 -5.26 -17.54 13.76
N GLY A 33 -4.42 -18.32 13.08
CA GLY A 33 -4.75 -19.61 12.48
C GLY A 33 -5.28 -19.53 11.05
N GLY A 34 -5.35 -18.33 10.45
CA GLY A 34 -5.79 -18.14 9.07
C GLY A 34 -4.87 -18.83 8.06
N GLU A 35 -5.40 -19.03 6.85
CA GLU A 35 -4.74 -19.79 5.78
C GLU A 35 -4.52 -18.93 4.51
N SER A 36 -4.57 -17.60 4.64
CA SER A 36 -4.16 -16.73 3.54
C SER A 36 -2.65 -16.77 3.39
N ALA A 37 -2.17 -16.70 2.15
CA ALA A 37 -0.75 -16.75 1.86
C ALA A 37 -0.41 -15.75 0.75
N GLY A 38 0.43 -14.78 1.10
CA GLY A 38 0.97 -13.78 0.17
C GLY A 38 2.45 -14.01 -0.14
N THR A 39 2.89 -13.51 -1.28
CA THR A 39 4.30 -13.45 -1.66
C THR A 39 4.62 -12.08 -2.26
N PHE A 40 5.88 -11.66 -2.11
CA PHE A 40 6.38 -10.45 -2.73
C PHE A 40 7.71 -10.70 -3.44
N LYS A 41 7.82 -10.27 -4.71
CA LYS A 41 9.03 -10.45 -5.53
C LYS A 41 9.14 -9.39 -6.61
N LEU A 42 10.32 -9.25 -7.20
CA LEU A 42 10.51 -8.57 -8.48
C LEU A 42 10.24 -9.54 -9.63
N ASN A 43 9.56 -9.08 -10.68
CA ASN A 43 9.45 -9.84 -11.93
C ASN A 43 10.58 -9.49 -12.92
N ALA A 44 10.60 -10.19 -14.06
CA ALA A 44 11.61 -10.00 -15.11
C ALA A 44 11.59 -8.61 -15.77
N ASP A 45 10.46 -7.90 -15.70
CA ASP A 45 10.29 -6.54 -16.22
C ASP A 45 10.75 -5.48 -15.21
N GLY A 46 10.98 -5.85 -13.95
CA GLY A 46 11.42 -4.98 -12.88
C GLY A 46 10.30 -4.45 -11.98
N PHE A 47 9.07 -4.94 -12.11
CA PHE A 47 7.95 -4.53 -11.26
C PHE A 47 7.90 -5.34 -9.95
N GLY A 48 7.48 -4.69 -8.87
CA GLY A 48 7.09 -5.37 -7.65
C GLY A 48 5.80 -6.17 -7.87
N VAL A 49 5.77 -7.43 -7.43
CA VAL A 49 4.62 -8.32 -7.56
C VAL A 49 4.19 -8.79 -6.19
N PHE A 50 3.04 -8.28 -5.73
CA PHE A 50 2.33 -8.78 -4.57
C PHE A 50 1.22 -9.72 -5.04
N GLU A 51 1.36 -11.03 -4.79
CA GLU A 51 0.41 -12.04 -5.25
C GLU A 51 0.24 -13.18 -4.26
N GLY A 52 -0.89 -13.87 -4.32
CA GLY A 52 -1.20 -14.95 -3.39
C GLY A 52 -2.65 -15.41 -3.43
N ASN A 53 -3.10 -16.03 -2.33
CA ASN A 53 -4.48 -16.45 -2.12
C ASN A 53 -5.02 -15.95 -0.79
N ILE A 54 -6.28 -15.53 -0.79
CA ILE A 54 -7.06 -15.24 0.41
C ILE A 54 -7.87 -16.48 0.78
N SER A 55 -7.84 -16.85 2.06
CA SER A 55 -8.67 -17.90 2.65
C SER A 55 -9.47 -17.34 3.82
N LEU A 56 -10.76 -17.68 3.87
CA LEU A 56 -11.66 -17.38 4.99
C LEU A 56 -11.65 -18.49 6.05
N ALA A 57 -10.85 -19.54 5.86
CA ALA A 57 -10.66 -20.57 6.86
C ALA A 57 -10.13 -19.97 8.17
N ASN A 58 -10.54 -20.55 9.30
CA ASN A 58 -10.08 -20.18 10.64
C ASN A 58 -10.23 -18.68 10.99
N ASN A 59 -11.29 -18.04 10.48
CA ASN A 59 -11.54 -16.60 10.63
C ASN A 59 -10.46 -15.70 10.00
N GLY A 60 -9.72 -16.23 9.03
CA GLY A 60 -8.81 -15.46 8.19
C GLY A 60 -9.56 -14.55 7.20
N GLY A 61 -8.82 -14.08 6.20
CA GLY A 61 -9.32 -13.34 5.07
C GLY A 61 -8.49 -12.13 4.69
N PHE A 62 -7.19 -12.09 4.99
CA PHE A 62 -6.32 -11.02 4.50
C PHE A 62 -4.88 -11.45 4.23
N SER A 63 -4.26 -10.73 3.30
CA SER A 63 -2.81 -10.73 3.09
C SER A 63 -2.35 -9.28 2.90
N SER A 64 -1.15 -8.96 3.36
CA SER A 64 -0.56 -7.63 3.16
C SER A 64 0.94 -7.68 2.95
N VAL A 65 1.46 -6.66 2.28
CA VAL A 65 2.89 -6.40 2.16
C VAL A 65 3.18 -4.98 2.61
N ARG A 66 4.14 -4.82 3.52
CA ARG A 66 4.56 -3.52 4.06
C ARG A 66 6.00 -3.21 3.75
N TYR A 67 6.32 -1.93 3.65
CA TYR A 67 7.67 -1.42 3.47
C TYR A 67 7.89 -0.28 4.46
N GLN A 68 8.89 -0.44 5.32
CA GLN A 68 9.34 0.57 6.26
C GLN A 68 10.58 1.26 5.70
N PHE A 69 10.69 2.57 5.90
CA PHE A 69 11.77 3.39 5.35
C PHE A 69 12.08 4.54 6.30
N GLU A 70 13.20 5.22 6.05
CA GLU A 70 13.59 6.39 6.82
C GLU A 70 12.48 7.46 6.82
N LYS A 71 12.28 8.07 7.99
CA LYS A 71 11.22 9.04 8.21
C LYS A 71 11.27 10.16 7.17
N THR A 72 10.24 10.19 6.32
CA THR A 72 10.18 11.05 5.14
C THR A 72 9.14 12.13 5.33
N SER A 73 9.55 13.39 5.15
CA SER A 73 8.65 14.55 5.21
C SER A 73 7.61 14.48 4.08
N VAL A 74 6.36 14.77 4.42
CA VAL A 74 5.27 14.94 3.45
C VAL A 74 4.87 16.42 3.26
N LYS A 75 5.59 17.36 3.89
CA LYS A 75 5.34 18.80 3.72
C LYS A 75 5.44 19.22 2.26
N GLY A 76 4.44 19.96 1.80
CA GLY A 76 4.37 20.44 0.42
C GLY A 76 3.76 19.43 -0.57
N PHE A 77 3.48 18.20 -0.12
CA PHE A 77 2.74 17.20 -0.88
C PHE A 77 1.31 17.06 -0.34
N THR A 78 0.38 16.76 -1.23
CA THR A 78 -1.05 16.64 -0.91
C THR A 78 -1.57 15.22 -1.05
N LYS A 79 -0.86 14.37 -1.80
CA LYS A 79 -1.30 13.02 -2.13
C LYS A 79 -0.13 12.05 -2.30
N ILE A 80 -0.45 10.77 -2.19
CA ILE A 80 0.39 9.67 -2.64
C ILE A 80 -0.11 9.22 -4.02
N SER A 81 0.81 9.04 -4.94
CA SER A 81 0.58 8.55 -6.30
C SER A 81 1.20 7.17 -6.45
N ILE A 82 0.41 6.20 -6.93
CA ILE A 82 0.85 4.82 -7.09
C ILE A 82 0.57 4.37 -8.52
N LYS A 83 1.63 4.06 -9.27
CA LYS A 83 1.50 3.46 -10.60
C LYS A 83 1.50 1.95 -10.46
N LEU A 84 0.39 1.31 -10.84
CA LEU A 84 0.16 -0.11 -10.61
C LEU A 84 -0.73 -0.74 -11.70
N ARG A 85 -0.73 -2.08 -11.77
CA ARG A 85 -1.72 -2.89 -12.48
C ARG A 85 -2.24 -3.96 -11.53
N GLY A 86 -3.50 -3.83 -11.13
CA GLY A 86 -4.18 -4.83 -10.31
C GLY A 86 -5.02 -5.79 -11.13
N ASP A 87 -5.92 -6.48 -10.45
CA ASP A 87 -6.64 -7.66 -10.92
C ASP A 87 -8.17 -7.51 -10.81
N GLY A 88 -8.66 -6.27 -10.87
CA GLY A 88 -10.09 -5.94 -10.78
C GLY A 88 -10.64 -5.88 -9.36
N LYS A 89 -9.79 -6.09 -8.34
CA LYS A 89 -10.20 -6.17 -6.94
C LYS A 89 -10.01 -4.86 -6.18
N ASN A 90 -10.59 -4.81 -4.99
CA ASN A 90 -10.42 -3.73 -4.02
C ASN A 90 -9.27 -4.06 -3.08
N TYR A 91 -8.41 -3.07 -2.87
CA TYR A 91 -7.27 -3.11 -1.96
C TYR A 91 -7.37 -1.95 -0.97
N GLN A 92 -6.51 -1.99 0.03
CA GLN A 92 -6.24 -0.88 0.92
C GLN A 92 -4.79 -0.46 0.75
N PHE A 93 -4.56 0.83 0.62
CA PHE A 93 -3.25 1.42 0.85
C PHE A 93 -3.23 2.01 2.27
N ARG A 94 -2.13 1.81 2.98
CA ARG A 94 -1.98 2.30 4.36
C ARG A 94 -0.67 3.05 4.53
N ILE A 95 -0.69 4.02 5.42
CA ILE A 95 0.51 4.73 5.88
C ILE A 95 0.58 4.77 7.40
N LYS A 96 1.80 4.92 7.92
CA LYS A 96 2.04 5.34 9.30
C LYS A 96 3.01 6.52 9.37
N ALA A 97 2.74 7.43 10.31
CA ALA A 97 3.66 8.48 10.70
C ALA A 97 4.79 7.97 11.60
N ASN A 98 4.48 6.94 12.41
CA ASN A 98 5.42 6.19 13.24
C ASN A 98 5.10 4.69 13.10
N SER A 99 6.08 3.91 12.65
CA SER A 99 6.00 2.47 12.42
C SER A 99 5.60 1.68 13.67
N GLY A 100 5.94 2.19 14.85
CA GLY A 100 5.57 1.65 16.16
C GLY A 100 4.10 1.85 16.55
N ASP A 101 3.34 2.68 15.82
CA ASP A 101 1.92 2.90 16.12
C ASP A 101 1.11 1.60 15.94
N TYR A 102 0.16 1.38 16.85
CA TYR A 102 -0.71 0.19 16.80
C TYR A 102 -1.76 0.27 15.68
N TYR A 103 -1.97 1.44 15.06
CA TYR A 103 -2.95 1.68 13.99
C TYR A 103 -2.27 2.22 12.73
N SER A 104 -3.00 2.25 11.63
CA SER A 104 -2.57 2.87 10.37
C SER A 104 -3.62 3.83 9.87
N TYR A 105 -3.22 4.79 9.04
CA TYR A 105 -4.15 5.55 8.22
C TYR A 105 -4.39 4.82 6.92
N ILE A 106 -5.65 4.67 6.51
CA ILE A 106 -6.07 3.78 5.43
C ILE A 106 -6.79 4.58 4.35
N ALA A 107 -6.52 4.23 3.09
CA ALA A 107 -7.37 4.58 1.96
C ALA A 107 -7.70 3.30 1.15
N PRO A 108 -8.99 2.96 0.97
CA PRO A 108 -9.36 1.93 0.02
C PRO A 108 -9.18 2.42 -1.41
N PHE A 109 -8.84 1.52 -2.33
CA PHE A 109 -8.83 1.79 -3.76
C PHE A 109 -9.25 0.55 -4.56
N SER A 110 -9.75 0.77 -5.77
CA SER A 110 -10.15 -0.28 -6.71
C SER A 110 -9.14 -0.33 -7.86
N THR A 111 -8.97 -1.51 -8.44
CA THR A 111 -8.07 -1.72 -9.58
C THR A 111 -8.87 -2.04 -10.84
N SER A 112 -8.41 -1.57 -11.99
CA SER A 112 -9.11 -1.74 -13.27
C SER A 112 -8.73 -2.99 -14.06
N GLY A 113 -7.68 -3.70 -13.68
CA GLY A 113 -7.07 -4.77 -14.51
C GLY A 113 -5.99 -4.27 -15.47
N GLU A 114 -5.92 -2.95 -15.69
CA GLU A 114 -4.93 -2.30 -16.56
C GLU A 114 -3.97 -1.42 -15.76
N TRP A 115 -2.88 -1.01 -16.40
CA TRP A 115 -1.96 -0.02 -15.82
C TRP A 115 -2.70 1.28 -15.56
N GLN A 116 -2.60 1.78 -14.33
CA GLN A 116 -3.25 3.01 -13.90
C GLN A 116 -2.42 3.71 -12.82
N GLU A 117 -2.76 4.97 -12.59
CA GLU A 117 -2.25 5.74 -11.46
C GLU A 117 -3.37 5.92 -10.43
N ILE A 118 -3.13 5.46 -9.21
CA ILE A 118 -4.02 5.65 -8.07
C ILE A 118 -3.50 6.85 -7.28
N GLU A 119 -4.33 7.88 -7.16
CA GLU A 119 -4.03 9.08 -6.38
C GLU A 119 -4.83 9.09 -5.08
N ILE A 120 -4.12 9.17 -3.95
CA ILE A 120 -4.69 9.09 -2.61
C ILE A 120 -4.38 10.38 -1.86
N PRO A 121 -5.38 11.27 -1.66
CA PRO A 121 -5.18 12.46 -0.86
C PRO A 121 -4.81 12.09 0.59
N LEU A 122 -3.69 12.64 1.09
CA LEU A 122 -3.20 12.34 2.43
C LEU A 122 -4.25 12.67 3.50
N LYS A 123 -4.91 13.83 3.36
CA LYS A 123 -5.96 14.31 4.27
C LYS A 123 -7.21 13.42 4.35
N ASP A 124 -7.42 12.53 3.37
CA ASP A 124 -8.60 11.65 3.33
C ASP A 124 -8.32 10.29 3.96
N MET A 125 -7.05 9.97 4.25
CA MET A 125 -6.67 8.71 4.89
C MET A 125 -7.12 8.70 6.35
N TYR A 126 -7.99 7.75 6.71
CA TYR A 126 -8.60 7.68 8.04
C TYR A 126 -7.91 6.66 8.94
N PRO A 127 -7.85 6.89 10.27
CA PRO A 127 -7.19 5.97 11.18
C PRO A 127 -8.04 4.70 11.38
N SER A 128 -7.37 3.54 11.35
CA SER A 128 -8.01 2.25 11.60
C SER A 128 -7.07 1.26 12.26
N TYR A 129 -7.65 0.44 13.15
CA TYR A 129 -6.98 -0.68 13.79
C TYR A 129 -7.84 -1.94 13.67
N ARG A 130 -7.25 -3.03 13.18
CA ARG A 130 -7.92 -4.35 13.03
C ARG A 130 -9.31 -4.25 12.36
N GLY A 131 -9.39 -3.47 11.27
CA GLY A 131 -10.61 -3.28 10.49
C GLY A 131 -11.66 -2.35 11.12
N ARG A 132 -11.39 -1.78 12.29
CA ARG A 132 -12.26 -0.78 12.93
C ARG A 132 -11.72 0.61 12.66
N ARG A 133 -12.55 1.54 12.18
CA ARG A 133 -12.22 2.96 12.11
C ARG A 133 -12.11 3.51 13.53
N LEU A 134 -11.09 4.28 13.82
CA LEU A 134 -10.90 4.93 15.11
C LEU A 134 -11.63 6.27 15.15
N ASP A 135 -12.11 6.66 16.32
CA ASP A 135 -12.68 7.99 16.58
C ASP A 135 -11.54 9.00 16.78
N GLN A 136 -10.82 9.28 15.69
CA GLN A 136 -9.64 10.14 15.63
C GLN A 136 -9.64 10.87 14.27
N PRO A 137 -8.98 12.05 14.18
CA PRO A 137 -8.89 12.77 12.92
C PRO A 137 -8.15 11.96 11.85
N ASN A 138 -8.43 12.26 10.58
CA ASN A 138 -7.67 11.76 9.45
C ASN A 138 -6.20 12.21 9.52
N PHE A 139 -5.36 11.63 8.64
CA PHE A 139 -3.93 11.89 8.63
C PHE A 139 -3.60 13.39 8.47
N SER A 140 -2.83 13.91 9.41
CA SER A 140 -2.37 15.30 9.46
C SER A 140 -0.90 15.43 9.88
N ALA A 141 -0.18 14.31 9.98
CA ALA A 141 1.23 14.33 10.36
C ALA A 141 2.11 14.88 9.22
N GLU A 142 3.29 15.37 9.59
CA GLU A 142 4.21 16.01 8.66
C GLU A 142 5.20 15.02 8.01
N SER A 143 5.11 13.73 8.34
CA SER A 143 5.99 12.69 7.83
C SER A 143 5.34 11.31 7.85
N ILE A 144 5.89 10.39 7.06
CA ILE A 144 5.58 8.96 7.07
C ILE A 144 6.86 8.12 7.09
N GLU A 145 6.76 6.88 7.56
CA GLU A 145 7.89 5.92 7.59
C GLU A 145 7.48 4.47 7.31
N GLU A 146 6.20 4.22 7.01
CA GLU A 146 5.70 2.91 6.57
C GLU A 146 4.59 3.09 5.54
N ILE A 147 4.62 2.27 4.50
CA ILE A 147 3.52 2.07 3.55
C ILE A 147 3.09 0.60 3.55
N THR A 148 1.83 0.30 3.21
CA THR A 148 1.33 -1.07 3.13
C THR A 148 0.26 -1.22 2.07
N PHE A 149 0.34 -2.29 1.27
CA PHE A 149 -0.79 -2.78 0.48
C PHE A 149 -1.44 -3.93 1.23
N LEU A 150 -2.77 -3.93 1.31
CA LEU A 150 -3.53 -5.02 1.90
C LEU A 150 -4.71 -5.39 1.00
N ILE A 151 -4.92 -6.68 0.84
CA ILE A 151 -6.18 -7.24 0.35
C ILE A 151 -6.87 -7.97 1.49
N GLY A 152 -8.16 -7.71 1.67
CA GLY A 152 -8.97 -8.28 2.74
C GLY A 152 -10.45 -8.11 2.42
N ASN A 153 -10.90 -8.79 1.37
CA ASN A 153 -12.18 -8.55 0.71
C ASN A 153 -13.28 -9.55 1.08
N LYS A 154 -13.02 -10.40 2.10
CA LYS A 154 -13.96 -11.41 2.62
C LYS A 154 -14.39 -12.44 1.56
N LYS A 155 -13.49 -12.82 0.66
CA LYS A 155 -13.72 -13.84 -0.37
C LYS A 155 -12.52 -14.77 -0.49
N ASN A 156 -12.79 -16.05 -0.77
CA ASN A 156 -11.75 -17.02 -1.12
C ASN A 156 -11.35 -16.81 -2.57
N GLU A 157 -10.17 -16.24 -2.82
CA GLU A 157 -9.71 -15.98 -4.19
C GLU A 157 -8.21 -15.75 -4.29
N GLN A 158 -7.68 -15.92 -5.50
CA GLN A 158 -6.32 -15.51 -5.85
C GLN A 158 -6.27 -14.02 -6.13
N PHE A 159 -5.14 -13.39 -5.81
CA PHE A 159 -4.92 -11.99 -6.08
C PHE A 159 -3.53 -11.71 -6.66
N LYS A 160 -3.42 -10.60 -7.38
CA LYS A 160 -2.17 -10.12 -7.95
C LYS A 160 -2.19 -8.62 -8.17
N LEU A 161 -1.14 -7.96 -7.70
CA LEU A 161 -0.90 -6.53 -7.85
C LEU A 161 0.54 -6.30 -8.33
N LEU A 162 0.69 -5.76 -9.54
CA LEU A 162 1.97 -5.30 -10.07
C LEU A 162 2.13 -3.83 -9.70
N ILE A 163 3.31 -3.45 -9.20
CA ILE A 163 3.61 -2.10 -8.71
C ILE A 163 4.87 -1.61 -9.42
N ASP A 164 4.76 -0.43 -10.01
CA ASP A 164 5.85 0.23 -10.74
C ASP A 164 6.51 1.30 -9.88
N LYS A 165 5.71 2.22 -9.34
CA LYS A 165 6.25 3.37 -8.60
C LYS A 165 5.29 3.89 -7.53
N ILE A 166 5.87 4.40 -6.45
CA ILE A 166 5.16 5.04 -5.34
C ILE A 166 5.85 6.37 -5.05
N GLU A 167 5.11 7.47 -5.09
CA GLU A 167 5.65 8.81 -4.86
C GLU A 167 4.66 9.75 -4.18
N LEU A 168 5.18 10.77 -3.51
CA LEU A 168 4.43 11.91 -3.01
C LEU A 168 4.29 12.97 -4.12
N LYS A 169 3.13 13.62 -4.20
CA LYS A 169 2.80 14.71 -5.13
C LYS A 169 1.98 15.81 -4.46
#